data_AF-A0A2K3L797-F1
#
_entry.id   AF-A0A2K3L797-F1
#
_cell.length_a   1.000
_cell.length_b   1.000
_cell.length_c   1.000
_cell.angle_alpha   90.00
_cell.angle_beta   90.00
_cell.angle_gamma   90.00
#
_symmetry.space_group_name_H-M   'P 1'
#
loop_
_entity.id
_entity.type
_entity.pdbx_description
1 polymer ?
#
loop_
_entity_poly.entity_id
_entity_poly.type
_entity_poly.pdbx_seq_one_letter_code
_entity_poly.pdbx_strand_id
1 'polypeptide(L)'
;MTAFPKVLIDGPYGAPAQDYREYEVVLLVGLGIGATPMISILKDMVNNFKAMEEEDGFAIEEGSPVTTNHKDTKFSDFKTRRAYFYWVTREQGSFDWFKGVMNEVAEEDRRGLIELHSYCTSVYEQGDARSALIAMVQSINHAKNGVDIVSGTRVKTHFAKPNWRTVYKRIALNHPAARV
;
A
#
# COMPACT_ATOMS: atom_id res chain seq x y z
N MET A 1 28.15 -16.00 -25.33
CA MET A 1 26.75 -15.73 -24.91
C MET A 1 26.48 -16.54 -23.66
N THR A 2 26.24 -15.88 -22.52
CA THR A 2 25.86 -16.55 -21.28
C THR A 2 24.37 -16.86 -21.33
N ALA A 3 24.00 -18.13 -21.43
CA ALA A 3 22.61 -18.55 -21.35
C ALA A 3 22.09 -18.32 -19.93
N PHE A 4 20.88 -17.76 -19.79
CA PHE A 4 20.22 -17.65 -18.49
C PHE A 4 19.91 -19.04 -17.91
N PRO A 5 19.90 -19.18 -16.58
CA PRO A 5 19.56 -20.45 -15.94
C PRO A 5 18.11 -20.85 -16.23
N LYS A 6 17.86 -22.16 -16.33
CA LYS A 6 16.50 -22.71 -16.39
C LYS A 6 15.87 -22.63 -15.00
N VAL A 7 14.67 -22.07 -14.92
CA VAL A 7 13.90 -21.95 -13.67
C VAL A 7 12.68 -22.87 -13.75
N LEU A 8 12.45 -23.64 -12.68
CA LEU A 8 11.27 -24.49 -12.50
C LEU A 8 10.43 -23.87 -11.39
N ILE A 9 9.11 -23.81 -11.58
CA ILE A 9 8.17 -23.21 -10.64
C ILE A 9 7.24 -24.31 -10.14
N ASP A 10 7.10 -24.41 -8.83
CA ASP A 10 6.13 -25.29 -8.17
C ASP A 10 5.23 -24.44 -7.26
N GLY A 11 3.92 -24.51 -7.45
CA GLY A 11 2.93 -23.66 -6.82
C GLY A 11 1.76 -23.28 -7.74
N PRO A 12 0.79 -22.47 -7.26
CA PRO A 12 0.86 -21.65 -6.05
C PRO A 12 0.49 -22.39 -4.76
N TYR A 13 1.10 -21.97 -3.65
CA TYR A 13 0.68 -22.33 -2.30
C TYR A 13 -0.08 -21.13 -1.69
N GLY A 14 -1.29 -21.37 -1.19
CA GLY A 14 -2.18 -20.30 -0.71
C GLY A 14 -1.59 -19.50 0.45
N ALA A 15 -1.87 -18.20 0.48
CA ALA A 15 -1.46 -17.30 1.55
C ALA A 15 -2.61 -17.05 2.53
N PRO A 16 -2.36 -16.90 3.85
CA PRO A 16 -3.40 -16.59 4.83
C PRO A 16 -4.17 -15.29 4.57
N ALA A 17 -3.57 -14.36 3.81
CA ALA A 17 -4.13 -13.05 3.53
C ALA A 17 -5.00 -13.00 2.25
N GLN A 18 -5.50 -14.15 1.76
CA GLN A 18 -6.31 -14.20 0.54
C GLN A 18 -7.70 -13.56 0.69
N ASP A 19 -8.25 -13.55 1.90
CA ASP A 19 -9.62 -13.10 2.19
C ASP A 19 -9.76 -11.58 2.28
N TYR A 20 -8.68 -10.83 2.03
CA TYR A 20 -8.68 -9.36 2.15
C TYR A 20 -9.78 -8.69 1.31
N ARG A 21 -10.18 -9.33 0.20
CA ARG A 21 -11.25 -8.86 -0.70
C ARG A 21 -12.62 -8.82 -0.05
N GLU A 22 -12.83 -9.60 1.02
CA GLU A 22 -14.09 -9.65 1.76
C GLU A 22 -14.26 -8.54 2.79
N TYR A 23 -13.20 -7.76 3.04
CA TYR A 23 -13.20 -6.67 4.02
C TYR A 23 -13.29 -5.35 3.29
N GLU A 24 -14.18 -4.46 3.77
CA GLU A 24 -14.34 -3.12 3.23
C GLU A 24 -13.12 -2.24 3.52
N VAL A 25 -12.53 -2.41 4.69
CA VAL A 25 -11.32 -1.70 5.12
C VAL A 25 -10.28 -2.74 5.50
N VAL A 26 -9.04 -2.54 5.06
CA VAL A 26 -7.94 -3.47 5.37
C VAL A 26 -6.75 -2.74 5.96
N LEU A 27 -6.16 -3.33 7.00
CA LEU A 27 -4.88 -2.90 7.57
C LEU A 27 -3.80 -3.94 7.23
N LEU A 28 -2.92 -3.58 6.30
CA LEU A 28 -1.79 -4.40 5.87
C LEU A 28 -0.54 -3.98 6.64
N VAL A 29 0.10 -4.91 7.35
CA VAL A 29 1.34 -4.66 8.10
C VAL A 29 2.44 -5.59 7.61
N GLY A 30 3.50 -5.01 7.04
CA GLY A 30 4.69 -5.74 6.58
C GLY A 30 5.92 -5.39 7.41
N LEU A 31 6.67 -6.39 7.87
CA LEU A 31 7.92 -6.21 8.60
C LEU A 31 9.13 -6.65 7.77
N GLY A 32 10.06 -5.74 7.48
CA GLY A 32 11.24 -6.02 6.65
C GLY A 32 10.85 -6.61 5.30
N ILE A 33 11.48 -7.73 4.92
CA ILE A 33 11.16 -8.47 3.69
C ILE A 33 9.78 -9.15 3.74
N GLY A 34 9.21 -9.33 4.94
CA GLY A 34 7.88 -9.89 5.16
C GLY A 34 6.75 -9.02 4.61
N ALA A 35 7.04 -7.83 4.07
CA ALA A 35 6.07 -7.03 3.33
C ALA A 35 5.74 -7.58 1.93
N THR A 36 6.57 -8.48 1.38
CA THR A 36 6.41 -9.04 0.03
C THR A 36 4.98 -9.46 -0.33
N PRO A 37 4.26 -10.28 0.48
CA PRO A 37 2.89 -10.64 0.16
C PRO A 37 1.93 -9.44 0.16
N MET A 38 2.09 -8.48 1.08
CA MET A 38 1.28 -7.26 1.12
C MET A 38 1.53 -6.36 -0.09
N ILE A 39 2.75 -6.33 -0.62
CA ILE A 39 3.08 -5.59 -1.86
C ILE A 39 2.30 -6.17 -3.05
N SER A 40 2.17 -7.49 -3.14
CA SER A 40 1.32 -8.13 -4.16
C SER A 40 -0.15 -7.76 -3.99
N ILE A 41 -0.64 -7.72 -2.74
CA ILE A 41 -2.01 -7.31 -2.42
C ILE A 41 -2.26 -5.85 -2.81
N LEU A 42 -1.32 -4.94 -2.54
CA LEU A 42 -1.44 -3.53 -2.92
C LEU A 42 -1.57 -3.32 -4.43
N LYS A 43 -0.73 -3.99 -5.22
CA LYS A 43 -0.84 -3.93 -6.69
C LYS A 43 -2.20 -4.43 -7.17
N ASP A 44 -2.69 -5.52 -6.59
CA ASP A 44 -4.00 -6.05 -6.93
C ASP A 44 -5.12 -5.08 -6.57
N MET A 45 -5.06 -4.42 -5.41
CA MET A 45 -6.02 -3.37 -5.01
C MET A 45 -6.03 -2.19 -5.98
N VAL A 46 -4.86 -1.67 -6.37
CA VAL A 46 -4.78 -0.56 -7.34
C VAL A 46 -5.45 -0.95 -8.66
N ASN A 47 -5.19 -2.16 -9.14
CA ASN A 47 -5.81 -2.66 -10.37
C ASN A 47 -7.33 -2.80 -10.24
N ASN A 48 -7.83 -3.32 -9.11
CA ASN A 48 -9.28 -3.43 -8.89
C ASN A 48 -9.94 -2.05 -8.77
N PHE A 49 -9.31 -1.10 -8.09
CA PHE A 49 -9.85 0.27 -7.97
C PHE A 49 -9.95 0.98 -9.32
N LYS A 50 -8.96 0.81 -10.21
CA LYS A 50 -9.01 1.31 -11.58
C LYS A 50 -10.17 0.69 -12.37
N ALA A 51 -10.34 -0.63 -12.29
CA ALA A 51 -11.44 -1.32 -12.97
C ALA A 51 -12.82 -0.82 -12.51
N MET A 52 -13.00 -0.61 -11.21
CA MET A 52 -14.25 -0.04 -10.66
C MET A 52 -14.50 1.39 -11.14
N GLU A 53 -13.46 2.22 -11.28
CA GLU A 53 -13.59 3.58 -11.82
C GLU A 53 -14.05 3.59 -13.29
N GLU A 54 -13.53 2.66 -14.09
CA GLU A 54 -13.94 2.52 -15.49
C GLU A 54 -15.42 2.11 -15.58
N GLU A 55 -15.85 1.12 -14.80
CA GLU A 55 -17.25 0.68 -14.76
C GLU A 55 -18.23 1.80 -14.31
N ASP A 56 -17.89 2.54 -13.25
CA ASP A 56 -18.68 3.69 -12.78
C ASP A 56 -18.77 4.79 -13.85
N GLY A 57 -17.69 5.02 -14.61
CA GLY A 57 -17.65 6.00 -15.70
C GLY A 57 -18.55 5.62 -16.89
N PHE A 58 -18.54 4.35 -17.30
CA PHE A 58 -19.41 3.85 -18.38
C PHE A 58 -20.91 3.90 -18.02
N ALA A 59 -21.27 3.62 -16.75
CA ALA A 59 -22.65 3.64 -16.30
C ALA A 59 -23.29 5.04 -16.30
N ILE A 60 -22.48 6.11 -16.29
CA ILE A 60 -22.97 7.50 -16.34
C ILE A 60 -23.21 7.96 -17.78
N GLU A 61 -22.47 7.45 -18.77
CA GLU A 61 -22.63 7.82 -20.18
C GLU A 61 -23.74 7.05 -20.91
N GLU A 62 -24.00 5.79 -20.56
CA GLU A 62 -25.13 5.02 -21.08
C GLU A 62 -26.21 4.88 -20.02
N GLY A 63 -27.25 5.71 -20.10
CA GLY A 63 -28.44 5.60 -19.26
C GLY A 63 -29.29 4.35 -19.53
N SER A 64 -28.79 3.14 -19.24
CA SER A 64 -29.53 1.88 -18.95
C SER A 64 -28.58 0.66 -19.06
N PRO A 65 -28.83 -0.45 -18.32
CA PRO A 65 -27.89 -1.56 -18.24
C PRO A 65 -27.99 -2.45 -19.50
N VAL A 66 -26.99 -2.39 -20.37
CA VAL A 66 -26.85 -3.33 -21.47
C VAL A 66 -26.25 -4.64 -20.93
N THR A 67 -27.09 -5.67 -20.85
CA THR A 67 -26.68 -7.04 -20.59
C THR A 67 -25.83 -7.57 -21.74
N THR A 68 -24.51 -7.70 -21.53
CA THR A 68 -23.67 -8.57 -22.35
C THR A 68 -22.94 -9.56 -21.44
N ASN A 69 -23.29 -10.84 -21.60
CA ASN A 69 -22.67 -11.96 -20.93
C ASN A 69 -21.22 -12.16 -21.41
N HIS A 70 -20.38 -12.63 -20.48
CA HIS A 70 -18.96 -13.01 -20.59
C HIS A 70 -17.92 -11.92 -20.28
N LYS A 71 -17.88 -11.48 -19.02
CA LYS A 71 -16.60 -11.22 -18.32
C LYS A 71 -16.64 -11.98 -17.00
N ASP A 72 -15.60 -12.74 -16.73
CA ASP A 72 -15.49 -13.64 -15.58
C ASP A 72 -15.88 -12.95 -14.27
N THR A 73 -16.67 -13.68 -13.49
CA THR A 73 -17.31 -13.36 -12.20
C THR A 73 -16.37 -12.96 -11.05
N LYS A 74 -15.14 -12.51 -11.31
CA LYS A 74 -14.14 -12.18 -10.27
C LYS A 74 -14.31 -10.82 -9.59
N PHE A 75 -14.92 -9.83 -10.26
CA PHE A 75 -15.01 -8.47 -9.70
C PHE A 75 -16.19 -8.26 -8.74
N SER A 76 -17.27 -9.06 -8.87
CA SER A 76 -18.50 -8.83 -8.11
C SER A 76 -18.37 -9.02 -6.58
N ASP A 77 -17.27 -9.61 -6.10
CA ASP A 77 -17.03 -9.86 -4.67
C ASP A 77 -15.85 -9.06 -4.09
N PHE A 78 -15.27 -8.12 -4.84
CA PHE A 78 -14.25 -7.22 -4.30
C PHE A 78 -14.91 -6.11 -3.46
N LYS A 79 -14.95 -6.31 -2.14
CA LYS A 79 -15.60 -5.39 -1.20
C LYS A 79 -14.68 -4.30 -0.69
N THR A 80 -13.35 -4.46 -0.80
CA THR A 80 -12.40 -3.49 -0.27
C THR A 80 -12.60 -2.12 -0.89
N ARG A 81 -12.70 -1.09 -0.05
CA ARG A 81 -12.84 0.33 -0.40
C ARG A 81 -11.75 1.20 0.20
N ARG A 82 -11.00 0.70 1.19
CA ARG A 82 -9.92 1.42 1.85
C ARG A 82 -8.82 0.47 2.29
N ALA A 83 -7.56 0.84 2.06
CA ALA A 83 -6.41 0.14 2.57
C ALA A 83 -5.47 1.07 3.36
N TYR A 84 -4.93 0.55 4.45
CA TYR A 84 -3.85 1.16 5.22
C TYR A 84 -2.66 0.23 5.17
N PHE A 85 -1.55 0.66 4.58
CA PHE A 85 -0.33 -0.13 4.52
C PHE A 85 0.75 0.46 5.42
N TYR A 86 1.22 -0.34 6.36
CA TYR A 86 2.34 -0.03 7.23
C TYR A 86 3.49 -0.97 6.91
N TRP A 87 4.51 -0.42 6.25
CA TRP A 87 5.78 -1.13 6.07
C TRP A 87 6.78 -0.65 7.11
N VAL A 88 7.22 -1.56 7.97
CA VAL A 88 8.17 -1.26 9.03
C VAL A 88 9.46 -2.03 8.74
N THR A 89 10.55 -1.30 8.57
CA THR A 89 11.89 -1.89 8.41
C THR A 89 12.87 -1.25 9.39
N ARG A 90 13.94 -1.99 9.71
CA ARG A 90 15.02 -1.47 10.52
C ARG A 90 16.06 -0.77 9.66
N GLU A 91 16.31 -1.21 8.44
CA GLU A 91 17.43 -0.72 7.63
C GLU A 91 16.96 0.22 6.53
N GLN A 92 17.66 1.35 6.35
CA GLN A 92 17.34 2.29 5.27
C GLN A 92 17.47 1.66 3.89
N GLY A 93 18.50 0.81 3.68
CA GLY A 93 18.70 0.11 2.41
C GLY A 93 17.56 -0.82 2.03
N SER A 94 16.73 -1.26 2.99
CA SER A 94 15.54 -2.06 2.68
C SER A 94 14.51 -1.32 1.86
N PHE A 95 14.48 0.03 1.89
CA PHE A 95 13.49 0.80 1.13
C PHE A 95 13.60 0.58 -0.38
N ASP A 96 14.79 0.26 -0.89
CA ASP A 96 15.01 0.00 -2.31
C ASP A 96 14.25 -1.24 -2.80
N TRP A 97 13.97 -2.23 -1.93
CA TRP A 97 13.26 -3.45 -2.33
C TRP A 97 11.88 -3.18 -2.91
N PHE A 98 11.15 -2.20 -2.37
CA PHE A 98 9.78 -1.89 -2.78
C PHE A 98 9.58 -0.45 -3.23
N LYS A 99 10.66 0.34 -3.36
CA LYS A 99 10.62 1.75 -3.80
C LYS A 99 9.79 1.96 -5.06
N GLY A 100 10.02 1.13 -6.08
CA GLY A 100 9.29 1.22 -7.34
C GLY A 100 7.78 1.03 -7.15
N VAL A 101 7.38 -0.01 -6.41
CA VAL A 101 5.96 -0.29 -6.14
C VAL A 101 5.33 0.79 -5.27
N MET A 102 6.03 1.28 -4.26
CA MET A 102 5.52 2.35 -3.39
C MET A 102 5.26 3.65 -4.18
N ASN A 103 6.11 3.97 -5.16
CA ASN A 103 5.90 5.12 -6.04
C ASN A 103 4.77 4.88 -7.04
N GLU A 104 4.73 3.71 -7.67
CA GLU A 104 3.66 3.31 -8.59
C GLU A 104 2.30 3.41 -7.89
N VAL A 105 2.13 2.80 -6.72
CA VAL A 105 0.87 2.87 -5.96
C VAL A 105 0.53 4.31 -5.57
N ALA A 106 1.51 5.11 -5.12
CA ALA A 106 1.28 6.51 -4.75
C ALA A 106 0.91 7.41 -5.94
N GLU A 107 1.33 7.07 -7.16
CA GLU A 107 0.98 7.82 -8.38
C GLU A 107 -0.34 7.35 -8.99
N GLU A 108 -0.63 6.05 -8.93
CA GLU A 108 -1.80 5.45 -9.56
C GLU A 108 -3.08 5.57 -8.72
N ASP A 109 -2.97 5.64 -7.39
CA ASP A 109 -4.13 5.80 -6.50
C ASP A 109 -4.65 7.24 -6.46
N ARG A 110 -5.35 7.64 -7.52
CA ARG A 110 -5.89 9.01 -7.70
C ARG A 110 -6.95 9.40 -6.68
N ARG A 111 -7.66 8.41 -6.12
CA ARG A 111 -8.73 8.62 -5.12
C ARG A 111 -8.21 8.60 -3.69
N GLY A 112 -6.93 8.27 -3.49
CA GLY A 112 -6.32 8.15 -2.17
C GLY A 112 -6.96 7.06 -1.32
N LEU A 113 -7.38 5.94 -1.93
CA LEU A 113 -7.98 4.79 -1.25
C LEU A 113 -6.94 3.96 -0.47
N ILE A 114 -5.66 4.11 -0.79
CA ILE A 114 -4.53 3.41 -0.20
C ILE A 114 -3.65 4.40 0.56
N GLU A 115 -3.66 4.31 1.88
CA GLU A 115 -2.79 5.11 2.74
C GLU A 115 -1.48 4.36 3.00
N LEU A 116 -0.38 4.86 2.43
CA LEU A 116 0.94 4.26 2.55
C LEU A 116 1.73 4.89 3.70
N HIS A 117 2.30 4.05 4.57
CA HIS A 117 3.17 4.46 5.67
C HIS A 117 4.44 3.62 5.71
N SER A 118 5.58 4.26 5.49
CA SER A 118 6.91 3.67 5.67
C SER A 118 7.43 4.02 7.06
N TYR A 119 8.00 3.06 7.80
CA TYR A 119 8.63 3.29 9.10
C TYR A 119 10.06 2.73 9.11
N CYS A 120 11.03 3.57 9.46
CA CYS A 120 12.42 3.18 9.69
C CYS A 120 12.72 3.17 11.19
N THR A 121 12.92 1.98 11.77
CA THR A 121 13.06 1.83 13.22
C THR A 121 14.50 1.88 13.71
N SER A 122 15.53 1.84 12.86
CA SER A 122 16.93 1.98 13.33
C SER A 122 17.27 3.40 13.76
N VAL A 123 16.51 4.38 13.30
CA VAL A 123 16.60 5.76 13.72
C VAL A 123 15.88 5.88 15.09
N TYR A 124 16.57 5.50 16.17
CA TYR A 124 16.17 5.75 17.57
C TYR A 124 16.69 7.16 17.99
N GLU A 125 16.15 7.92 18.94
CA GLU A 125 15.15 7.72 20.00
C GLU A 125 14.45 9.08 20.29
N GLN A 126 13.44 9.11 21.16
CA GLN A 126 12.75 10.32 21.63
C GLN A 126 13.75 11.22 22.40
N GLY A 127 14.44 12.10 21.67
CA GLY A 127 15.51 12.97 22.22
C GLY A 127 16.81 13.02 21.40
N ASP A 128 16.99 12.18 20.37
CA ASP A 128 18.16 12.29 19.49
C ASP A 128 17.98 13.46 18.51
N ALA A 129 18.84 14.47 18.64
CA ALA A 129 18.87 15.64 17.77
C ALA A 129 19.07 15.26 16.29
N ARG A 130 19.74 14.14 15.99
CA ARG A 130 19.91 13.65 14.61
C ARG A 130 18.59 13.19 14.02
N SER A 131 17.77 12.47 14.79
CA SER A 131 16.45 12.00 14.37
C SER A 131 15.49 13.17 14.17
N ALA A 132 15.53 14.17 15.04
CA ALA A 132 14.78 15.41 14.88
C ALA A 132 15.22 16.22 13.65
N LEU A 133 16.54 16.33 13.42
CA LEU A 133 17.10 17.01 12.25
C LEU A 133 16.72 16.29 10.95
N ILE A 134 16.89 14.96 10.89
CA ILE A 134 16.51 14.16 9.71
C ILE A 134 15.01 14.32 9.44
N ALA A 135 14.15 14.23 10.47
CA ALA A 135 12.72 14.45 10.32
C ALA A 135 12.38 15.85 9.82
N MET A 136 13.08 16.88 10.31
CA MET A 136 12.89 18.27 9.87
C MET A 136 13.33 18.45 8.41
N VAL A 137 14.53 18.01 8.04
CA VAL A 137 15.03 18.09 6.66
C VAL A 137 14.13 17.32 5.72
N GLN A 138 13.68 16.12 6.12
CA GLN A 138 12.74 15.32 5.35
C GLN A 138 11.41 16.05 5.17
N SER A 139 10.86 16.67 6.23
CA SER A 139 9.60 17.41 6.13
C SER A 139 9.71 18.61 5.18
N ILE A 140 10.85 19.31 5.19
CA ILE A 140 11.11 20.44 4.29
C ILE A 140 11.27 19.95 2.84
N ASN A 141 12.03 18.89 2.61
CA ASN A 141 12.24 18.35 1.26
C ASN A 141 10.95 17.78 0.68
N HIS A 142 10.16 17.06 1.48
CA HIS A 142 8.87 16.52 1.04
C HIS A 142 7.88 17.65 0.72
N ALA A 143 7.84 18.72 1.51
CA ALA A 143 7.02 19.89 1.21
C ALA A 143 7.45 20.63 -0.07
N LYS A 144 8.74 20.62 -0.42
CA LYS A 144 9.27 21.29 -1.62
C LYS A 144 9.19 20.45 -2.89
N ASN A 145 9.55 19.17 -2.78
CA ASN A 145 9.80 18.29 -3.93
C ASN A 145 8.83 17.10 -4.00
N GLY A 146 8.01 16.89 -2.98
CA GLY A 146 7.08 15.75 -2.91
C GLY A 146 7.78 14.39 -2.74
N VAL A 147 9.09 14.37 -2.42
CA VAL A 147 9.91 13.16 -2.33
C VAL A 147 10.55 13.07 -0.95
N ASP A 148 10.51 11.86 -0.39
CA ASP A 148 11.16 11.47 0.84
C ASP A 148 12.68 11.33 0.67
N ILE A 149 13.47 11.96 1.54
CA ILE A 149 14.93 11.92 1.43
C ILE A 149 15.54 10.56 1.81
N VAL A 150 14.82 9.75 2.59
CA VAL A 150 15.35 8.51 3.16
C VAL A 150 15.09 7.34 2.22
N SER A 151 13.86 7.19 1.77
CA SER A 151 13.44 6.14 0.84
C SER A 151 13.55 6.56 -0.62
N GLY A 152 13.60 7.86 -0.92
CA GLY A 152 13.48 8.37 -2.28
C GLY A 152 12.11 8.10 -2.91
N THR A 153 11.07 7.89 -2.09
CA THR A 153 9.69 7.65 -2.54
C THR A 153 8.81 8.89 -2.37
N ARG A 154 7.66 8.94 -3.04
CA ARG A 154 6.61 9.96 -2.75
C ARG A 154 5.94 9.76 -1.39
N VAL A 155 5.97 8.52 -0.89
CA VAL A 155 5.51 8.14 0.44
C VAL A 155 6.49 8.65 1.49
N LYS A 156 5.98 9.38 2.48
CA LYS A 156 6.78 9.92 3.58
C LYS A 156 7.19 8.80 4.55
N THR A 157 8.47 8.75 4.89
CA THR A 157 9.01 7.84 5.91
C THR A 157 8.79 8.39 7.32
N HIS A 158 8.36 7.57 8.24
CA HIS A 158 8.29 7.88 9.67
C HIS A 158 9.49 7.25 10.37
N PHE A 159 10.01 7.91 11.40
CA PHE A 159 11.06 7.35 12.25
C PHE A 159 10.46 6.84 13.55
N ALA A 160 11.19 5.95 14.22
CA ALA A 160 10.75 5.18 15.36
C ALA A 160 9.63 4.16 15.02
N LYS A 161 9.04 3.55 16.06
CA LYS A 161 8.03 2.50 15.91
C LYS A 161 6.63 3.13 15.76
N PRO A 162 5.74 2.53 14.94
CA PRO A 162 4.34 2.93 14.91
C PRO A 162 3.69 2.81 16.30
N ASN A 163 2.91 3.81 16.70
CA ASN A 163 2.04 3.68 17.87
C ASN A 163 0.76 2.95 17.47
N TRP A 164 0.77 1.62 17.57
CA TRP A 164 -0.35 0.78 17.14
C TRP A 164 -1.67 1.12 17.84
N ARG A 165 -1.65 1.51 19.13
CA ARG A 165 -2.87 1.92 19.83
C ARG A 165 -3.52 3.13 19.15
N THR A 166 -2.72 4.13 18.78
CA THR A 166 -3.21 5.30 18.06
C THR A 166 -3.67 4.94 16.65
N VAL A 167 -2.93 4.09 15.94
CA VAL A 167 -3.28 3.62 14.59
C VAL A 167 -4.64 2.91 14.59
N TYR A 168 -4.82 1.89 15.44
CA TYR A 168 -6.08 1.16 15.55
C TYR A 168 -7.24 2.07 15.95
N LYS A 169 -7.03 2.95 16.96
CA LYS A 169 -8.04 3.91 17.38
C LYS A 169 -8.45 4.84 16.24
N ARG A 170 -7.48 5.36 15.47
CA ARG A 170 -7.74 6.23 14.33
C ARG A 170 -8.55 5.50 13.25
N ILE A 171 -8.16 4.29 12.88
CA ILE A 171 -8.86 3.51 11.83
C ILE A 171 -10.29 3.20 12.27
N ALA A 172 -10.48 2.75 13.51
CA ALA A 172 -11.82 2.46 14.04
C ALA A 172 -12.73 3.71 14.08
N LEU A 173 -12.19 4.88 14.43
CA LEU A 173 -12.95 6.13 14.44
C LEU A 173 -13.31 6.63 13.04
N ASN A 174 -12.44 6.40 12.05
CA ASN A 174 -12.68 6.79 10.67
C ASN A 174 -13.70 5.88 9.98
N HIS A 175 -13.86 4.64 10.45
CA HIS A 175 -14.71 3.62 9.85
C HIS A 175 -15.63 2.95 10.89
N PRO A 176 -16.53 3.71 11.54
CA PRO A 176 -17.28 3.24 12.71
C PRO A 176 -18.25 2.08 12.44
N ALA A 177 -18.67 1.88 11.18
CA ALA A 177 -19.62 0.85 10.77
C ALA A 177 -19.00 -0.22 9.83
N ALA A 178 -17.71 -0.10 9.52
CA ALA A 178 -17.05 -1.02 8.59
C ALA A 178 -16.36 -2.16 9.35
N ARG A 179 -16.26 -3.31 8.69
CA ARG A 179 -15.40 -4.40 9.14
C ARG A 179 -13.96 -4.11 8.68
N VAL A 180 -13.04 -4.00 9.63
CA VAL A 180 -11.60 -3.77 9.46
C VAL A 180 -10.83 -5.04 9.77
#